data_AF-A0A953TKW9-F1
#
_entry.id   AF-A0A953TKW9-F1
#
_cell.length_a   1.000
_cell.length_b   1.000
_cell.length_c   1.000
_cell.angle_alpha   90.00
_cell.angle_beta   90.00
_cell.angle_gamma   90.00
#
_symmetry.space_group_name_H-M   'P 1'
#
loop_
_entity.id
_entity.type
_entity.pdbx_description
1 polymer ?
#
loop_
_entity_poly.entity_id
_entity_poly.type
_entity_poly.pdbx_seq_one_letter_code
_entity_poly.pdbx_strand_id
1 'polypeptide(L)'
;MSNWVGAVNMHPDWGTDPTYGIPYVVVDGNQAMVNVNLGAYGDESDPGPMPVPANAPVEGGSSSTGDRHVLVLDNNNCFLYEMYNASVNSDGSWNADSTAVWDLLGNEQRPYTWTSADAAGLPIFPGLVRYDEVAAGKIQHAFRFTLPHTRAAFTPPASHLAANSSDPTAPPMGMRLRLKSSYDISGFSSNVQTILTAMKKYGLILADNGSALYVTGVSDSRWSTELDQLKTVPSSAFEVLQISPVYTNSSYPTGSAPTISSFTASATHVSSGGSVTLSWSASNAMYKIVSPGAGAVRDTKVTVKPTATTTYTLYATNQYGRTSATVTVNVP
;
A
#
# COMPACT_ATOMS: atom_id res chain seq x y z
N MET A 1 -5.95 -7.28 -26.96
CA MET A 1 -6.04 -7.56 -25.50
C MET A 1 -6.36 -9.03 -25.19
N SER A 2 -6.32 -9.93 -26.18
CA SER A 2 -7.00 -11.23 -26.13
C SER A 2 -6.25 -12.38 -25.46
N ASN A 3 -4.93 -12.29 -25.22
CA ASN A 3 -4.18 -13.49 -24.82
C ASN A 3 -3.99 -13.66 -23.30
N TRP A 4 -4.07 -12.59 -22.50
CA TRP A 4 -3.72 -12.64 -21.05
C TRP A 4 -4.90 -12.44 -20.11
N VAL A 5 -5.89 -11.65 -20.53
CA VAL A 5 -7.10 -11.37 -19.74
C VAL A 5 -8.18 -12.42 -20.02
N GLY A 6 -8.18 -13.01 -21.23
CA GLY A 6 -9.23 -13.89 -21.70
C GLY A 6 -10.54 -13.15 -22.04
N ALA A 7 -11.53 -13.93 -22.47
CA ALA A 7 -12.91 -13.46 -22.69
C ALA A 7 -13.68 -13.51 -21.35
N VAL A 8 -13.34 -12.58 -20.46
CA VAL A 8 -14.00 -12.41 -19.16
C VAL A 8 -14.68 -11.04 -19.09
N ASN A 9 -15.63 -10.92 -18.18
CA ASN A 9 -16.15 -9.61 -17.78
C ASN A 9 -15.43 -9.13 -16.52
N MET A 10 -15.45 -7.82 -16.32
CA MET A 10 -14.93 -7.22 -15.09
C MET A 10 -15.69 -7.77 -13.88
N HIS A 11 -14.98 -8.03 -12.79
CA HIS A 11 -15.60 -8.44 -11.54
C HIS A 11 -15.37 -7.36 -10.47
N PRO A 12 -16.42 -6.81 -9.85
CA PRO A 12 -16.25 -5.97 -8.67
C PRO A 12 -15.99 -6.84 -7.43
N ASP A 13 -14.81 -6.68 -6.84
CA ASP A 13 -14.42 -7.31 -5.57
C ASP A 13 -14.63 -6.35 -4.41
N TRP A 14 -15.91 -6.05 -4.15
CA TRP A 14 -16.45 -5.33 -3.00
C TRP A 14 -17.98 -5.42 -3.01
N GLY A 15 -18.64 -5.06 -1.91
CA GLY A 15 -20.09 -5.03 -1.82
C GLY A 15 -20.57 -4.85 -0.39
N THR A 16 -21.76 -5.34 -0.09
CA THR A 16 -22.34 -5.27 1.27
C THR A 16 -21.74 -6.31 2.22
N ASP A 17 -21.15 -7.39 1.70
CA ASP A 17 -20.46 -8.40 2.51
C ASP A 17 -19.16 -7.82 3.07
N PRO A 18 -18.99 -7.74 4.40
CA PRO A 18 -17.78 -7.19 5.02
C PRO A 18 -16.53 -8.04 4.78
N THR A 19 -16.68 -9.27 4.28
CA THR A 19 -15.55 -10.13 3.90
C THR A 19 -15.03 -9.88 2.49
N TYR A 20 -15.73 -9.07 1.68
CA TYR A 20 -15.31 -8.72 0.32
C TYR A 20 -14.56 -7.39 0.29
N GLY A 21 -13.68 -7.24 -0.70
CA GLY A 21 -12.82 -6.07 -0.84
C GLY A 21 -11.87 -5.90 0.35
N ILE A 22 -11.16 -4.77 0.37
CA ILE A 22 -10.15 -4.50 1.39
C ILE A 22 -10.66 -3.40 2.32
N PRO A 23 -10.98 -3.72 3.59
CA PRO A 23 -11.42 -2.72 4.55
C PRO A 23 -10.25 -1.84 5.01
N TYR A 24 -10.58 -0.68 5.56
CA TYR A 24 -9.61 0.21 6.21
C TYR A 24 -10.20 0.80 7.48
N VAL A 25 -9.33 1.27 8.37
CA VAL A 25 -9.72 2.05 9.56
C VAL A 25 -9.06 3.41 9.52
N VAL A 26 -9.78 4.43 9.98
CA VAL A 26 -9.23 5.78 10.18
C VAL A 26 -8.89 5.94 11.65
N VAL A 27 -7.68 6.40 11.93
CA VAL A 27 -7.21 6.72 13.28
C VAL A 27 -6.89 8.20 13.38
N ASP A 28 -6.88 8.71 14.61
CA ASP A 28 -6.35 10.02 14.92
C ASP A 28 -4.88 9.91 15.36
N GLY A 29 -4.24 11.06 15.55
CA GLY A 29 -2.84 11.13 15.97
C GLY A 29 -2.58 10.67 17.42
N ASN A 30 -3.61 10.25 18.17
CA ASN A 30 -3.48 9.72 19.53
C ASN A 30 -3.46 8.19 19.57
N GLN A 31 -3.74 7.52 18.45
CA GLN A 31 -3.64 6.06 18.38
C GLN A 31 -2.22 5.62 18.73
N ALA A 32 -2.12 4.72 19.72
CA ALA A 32 -0.84 4.24 20.21
C ALA A 32 -0.09 3.48 19.10
N MET A 33 1.21 3.77 19.00
CA MET A 33 2.13 3.05 18.13
C MET A 33 2.38 1.66 18.69
N VAL A 34 2.17 0.64 17.87
CA VAL A 34 2.40 -0.77 18.21
C VAL A 34 3.49 -1.36 17.33
N ASN A 35 4.24 -2.29 17.90
CA ASN A 35 5.21 -3.06 17.14
C ASN A 35 4.49 -4.06 16.24
N VAL A 36 5.07 -4.27 15.05
CA VAL A 36 4.65 -5.31 14.11
C VAL A 36 5.80 -6.30 13.98
N ASN A 37 5.55 -7.57 14.27
CA ASN A 37 6.50 -8.64 14.07
C ASN A 37 6.50 -9.02 12.59
N LEU A 38 7.63 -8.77 11.91
CA LEU A 38 7.75 -8.98 10.47
C LEU A 38 8.09 -10.43 10.13
N GLY A 39 7.41 -10.96 9.11
CA GLY A 39 7.57 -12.30 8.58
C GLY A 39 8.31 -12.31 7.23
N ALA A 40 7.68 -12.92 6.22
CA ALA A 40 8.31 -13.35 4.97
C ALA A 40 9.08 -12.27 4.19
N TYR A 41 8.67 -11.00 4.29
CA TYR A 41 9.25 -9.87 3.55
C TYR A 41 9.82 -8.79 4.48
N GLY A 42 10.38 -9.18 5.63
CA GLY A 42 10.93 -8.23 6.62
C GLY A 42 12.00 -7.30 6.06
N ASP A 43 12.87 -7.79 5.17
CA ASP A 43 13.95 -7.00 4.54
C ASP A 43 13.42 -5.95 3.55
N GLU A 44 12.21 -6.15 3.02
CA GLU A 44 11.51 -5.24 2.13
C GLU A 44 10.38 -4.49 2.86
N SER A 45 10.31 -4.54 4.18
CA SER A 45 9.23 -3.95 4.99
C SER A 45 9.65 -2.67 5.70
N ASP A 46 8.68 -1.86 6.08
CA ASP A 46 8.89 -0.71 6.95
C ASP A 46 8.85 -1.12 8.43
N PRO A 47 9.93 -0.94 9.22
CA PRO A 47 10.10 -1.62 10.50
C PRO A 47 9.19 -1.13 11.65
N GLY A 48 8.28 -0.18 11.37
CA GLY A 48 7.39 0.40 12.37
C GLY A 48 8.12 1.15 13.51
N PRO A 49 7.46 1.36 14.66
CA PRO A 49 6.09 0.93 14.97
C PRO A 49 5.03 1.66 14.13
N MET A 50 3.78 1.19 14.19
CA MET A 50 2.65 1.71 13.39
C MET A 50 1.42 1.93 14.28
N PRO A 51 0.53 2.89 13.99
CA PRO A 51 -0.63 3.20 14.82
C PRO A 51 -1.80 2.25 14.51
N VAL A 52 -1.59 0.93 14.60
CA VAL A 52 -2.61 -0.07 14.24
C VAL A 52 -3.47 -0.42 15.46
N PRO A 53 -4.78 -0.09 15.47
CA PRO A 53 -5.67 -0.50 16.54
C PRO A 53 -5.79 -2.03 16.60
N ALA A 54 -5.91 -2.61 17.80
CA ALA A 54 -6.11 -4.07 17.95
C ALA A 54 -7.41 -4.58 17.31
N ASN A 55 -8.39 -3.69 17.08
CA ASN A 55 -9.65 -3.97 16.40
C ASN A 55 -9.65 -3.54 14.91
N ALA A 56 -8.48 -3.25 14.32
CA ALA A 56 -8.40 -2.94 12.89
C ALA A 56 -9.03 -4.08 12.06
N PRO A 57 -9.85 -3.75 11.05
CA PRO A 57 -10.48 -4.77 10.23
C PRO A 57 -9.43 -5.47 9.36
N VAL A 58 -9.58 -6.78 9.22
CA VAL A 58 -8.74 -7.64 8.39
C VAL A 58 -9.56 -8.07 7.17
N GLU A 59 -8.98 -7.95 5.98
CA GLU A 59 -9.60 -8.47 4.75
C GLU A 59 -10.01 -9.95 4.88
N GLY A 60 -11.22 -10.27 4.43
CA GLY A 60 -11.81 -11.60 4.58
C GLY A 60 -12.23 -11.96 6.02
N GLY A 61 -12.02 -11.06 6.99
CA GLY A 61 -12.33 -11.26 8.39
C GLY A 61 -11.28 -12.07 9.16
N SER A 62 -11.50 -12.23 10.48
CA SER A 62 -10.54 -12.85 11.41
C SER A 62 -10.20 -14.30 11.10
N SER A 63 -11.10 -15.03 10.44
CA SER A 63 -10.94 -16.44 10.06
C SER A 63 -10.39 -16.62 8.64
N SER A 64 -10.07 -15.52 7.94
CA SER A 64 -9.53 -15.56 6.58
C SER A 64 -8.18 -16.30 6.55
N THR A 65 -8.01 -17.11 5.51
CA THR A 65 -6.73 -17.73 5.12
C THR A 65 -6.16 -17.12 3.85
N GLY A 66 -6.75 -16.03 3.36
CA GLY A 66 -6.27 -15.28 2.20
C GLY A 66 -5.20 -14.26 2.57
N ASP A 67 -5.13 -13.15 1.84
CA ASP A 67 -4.07 -12.16 1.98
C ASP A 67 -4.13 -11.36 3.28
N ARG A 68 -5.32 -11.21 3.88
CA ARG A 68 -5.52 -10.64 5.22
C ARG A 68 -4.89 -9.25 5.34
N HIS A 69 -5.14 -8.39 4.36
CA HIS A 69 -4.67 -7.02 4.38
C HIS A 69 -5.26 -6.24 5.57
N VAL A 70 -4.47 -5.32 6.15
CA VAL A 70 -4.91 -4.33 7.14
C VAL A 70 -4.42 -2.96 6.72
N LEU A 71 -5.35 -2.02 6.51
CA LEU A 71 -5.05 -0.66 6.09
C LEU A 71 -5.47 0.34 7.19
N VAL A 72 -4.56 1.22 7.57
CA VAL A 72 -4.78 2.26 8.58
C VAL A 72 -4.46 3.62 7.99
N LEU A 73 -5.47 4.50 7.96
CA LEU A 73 -5.33 5.89 7.55
C LEU A 73 -5.21 6.77 8.80
N ASP A 74 -4.02 7.33 9.05
CA ASP A 74 -3.82 8.36 10.06
C ASP A 74 -4.19 9.72 9.48
N ASN A 75 -5.40 10.18 9.82
CA ASN A 75 -5.97 11.39 9.26
C ASN A 75 -5.34 12.68 9.82
N ASN A 76 -4.74 12.63 11.02
CA ASN A 76 -4.13 13.82 11.63
C ASN A 76 -2.71 14.03 11.13
N ASN A 77 -1.95 12.95 10.99
CA ASN A 77 -0.55 13.00 10.56
C ASN A 77 -0.39 12.77 9.05
N CYS A 78 -1.48 12.50 8.31
CA CYS A 78 -1.47 12.26 6.86
C CYS A 78 -0.53 11.11 6.45
N PHE A 79 -0.62 9.98 7.13
CA PHE A 79 0.10 8.76 6.78
C PHE A 79 -0.87 7.62 6.51
N LEU A 80 -0.47 6.71 5.64
CA LEU A 80 -1.15 5.44 5.38
C LEU A 80 -0.20 4.30 5.75
N TYR A 81 -0.71 3.34 6.50
CA TYR A 81 0.00 2.14 6.93
C TYR A 81 -0.73 0.92 6.38
N GLU A 82 -0.01 0.01 5.75
CA GLU A 82 -0.59 -1.16 5.10
C GLU A 82 0.21 -2.40 5.46
N MET A 83 -0.50 -3.48 5.77
CA MET A 83 0.09 -4.76 6.14
C MET A 83 -0.46 -5.88 5.27
N TYR A 84 0.38 -6.86 4.95
CA TYR A 84 0.02 -8.10 4.26
C TYR A 84 0.18 -9.30 5.18
N ASN A 85 -0.71 -10.28 5.04
CA ASN A 85 -0.83 -11.47 5.87
C ASN A 85 -0.88 -11.14 7.37
N ALA A 86 -1.73 -10.18 7.74
CA ALA A 86 -1.73 -9.63 9.08
C ALA A 86 -2.52 -10.49 10.08
N SER A 87 -2.03 -10.53 11.32
CA SER A 87 -2.72 -11.14 12.46
C SER A 87 -2.46 -10.37 13.74
N VAL A 88 -3.50 -10.17 14.55
CA VAL A 88 -3.38 -9.54 15.87
C VAL A 88 -3.03 -10.59 16.92
N ASN A 89 -2.08 -10.26 17.79
CA ASN A 89 -1.69 -11.07 18.95
C ASN A 89 -2.57 -10.75 20.16
N SER A 90 -2.58 -11.65 21.15
CA SER A 90 -3.37 -11.46 22.38
C SER A 90 -2.94 -10.27 23.24
N ASP A 91 -1.70 -9.79 23.06
CA ASP A 91 -1.15 -8.61 23.74
C ASP A 91 -1.40 -7.29 22.98
N GLY A 92 -2.09 -7.34 21.84
CA GLY A 92 -2.40 -6.19 21.00
C GLY A 92 -1.29 -5.80 20.02
N SER A 93 -0.15 -6.50 20.01
CA SER A 93 0.82 -6.39 18.91
C SER A 93 0.30 -7.09 17.65
N TRP A 94 0.97 -6.86 16.51
CA TRP A 94 0.60 -7.47 15.24
C TRP A 94 1.74 -8.33 14.69
N ASN A 95 1.41 -9.36 13.93
CA ASN A 95 2.34 -10.00 12.98
C ASN A 95 1.88 -9.65 11.56
N ALA A 96 2.83 -9.47 10.65
CA ALA A 96 2.57 -9.29 9.24
C ALA A 96 3.76 -9.79 8.42
N ASP A 97 3.53 -10.37 7.25
CA ASP A 97 4.62 -10.79 6.36
C ASP A 97 5.27 -9.59 5.66
N SER A 98 4.49 -8.56 5.35
CA SER A 98 4.99 -7.31 4.78
C SER A 98 4.29 -6.11 5.41
N THR A 99 5.00 -4.99 5.51
CA THR A 99 4.42 -3.71 5.91
C THR A 99 4.97 -2.56 5.05
N ALA A 100 4.11 -1.59 4.74
CA ALA A 100 4.45 -0.38 4.00
C ALA A 100 3.82 0.86 4.64
N VAL A 101 4.57 1.96 4.66
CA VAL A 101 4.14 3.27 5.12
C VAL A 101 4.26 4.26 3.98
N TRP A 102 3.25 5.12 3.85
CA TRP A 102 3.14 6.11 2.79
C TRP A 102 2.83 7.49 3.37
N ASP A 103 3.68 8.47 3.09
CA ASP A 103 3.38 9.88 3.32
C ASP A 103 2.36 10.38 2.30
N LEU A 104 1.16 10.70 2.75
CA LEU A 104 0.08 11.17 1.88
C LEU A 104 0.24 12.62 1.41
N LEU A 105 1.25 13.34 1.93
CA LEU A 105 1.64 14.67 1.46
C LEU A 105 2.80 14.60 0.45
N GLY A 106 3.49 13.46 0.37
CA GLY A 106 4.59 13.20 -0.54
C GLY A 106 4.16 12.49 -1.82
N ASN A 107 5.09 12.38 -2.77
CA ASN A 107 4.96 11.49 -3.92
C ASN A 107 6.00 10.38 -3.77
N GLU A 108 5.68 9.41 -2.92
CA GLU A 108 6.58 8.34 -2.51
C GLU A 108 6.44 7.09 -3.38
N GLN A 109 7.51 6.31 -3.45
CA GLN A 109 7.53 4.99 -4.07
C GLN A 109 8.38 4.07 -3.19
N ARG A 110 8.04 2.77 -3.16
CA ARG A 110 8.96 1.76 -2.60
C ARG A 110 10.28 1.79 -3.39
N PRO A 111 11.40 1.35 -2.79
CA PRO A 111 12.57 1.01 -3.57
C PRO A 111 12.22 0.11 -4.76
N TYR A 112 12.90 0.29 -5.88
CA TYR A 112 12.76 -0.64 -6.99
C TYR A 112 13.03 -2.07 -6.51
N THR A 113 12.21 -2.99 -6.99
CA THR A 113 12.17 -4.40 -6.60
C THR A 113 11.78 -4.67 -5.16
N TRP A 114 11.29 -3.69 -4.40
CA TRP A 114 10.66 -3.95 -3.10
C TRP A 114 9.15 -4.03 -3.24
N THR A 115 8.59 -5.10 -2.69
CA THR A 115 7.15 -5.25 -2.54
C THR A 115 6.57 -4.22 -1.55
N SER A 116 5.26 -4.26 -1.40
CA SER A 116 4.52 -3.55 -0.35
C SER A 116 3.51 -4.51 0.28
N ALA A 117 2.41 -3.99 0.83
CA ALA A 117 1.25 -4.83 1.09
C ALA A 117 0.58 -5.29 -0.22
N ASP A 118 0.75 -4.53 -1.32
CA ASP A 118 0.38 -4.90 -2.69
C ASP A 118 1.58 -5.45 -3.45
N ALA A 119 1.40 -6.52 -4.25
CA ALA A 119 2.52 -7.19 -4.90
C ALA A 119 3.25 -6.32 -5.94
N ALA A 120 2.63 -5.31 -6.54
CA ALA A 120 3.29 -4.39 -7.47
C ALA A 120 4.16 -3.33 -6.78
N GLY A 121 4.21 -3.31 -5.45
CA GLY A 121 4.90 -2.28 -4.67
C GLY A 121 4.11 -0.95 -4.64
N LEU A 122 2.79 -1.02 -4.77
CA LEU A 122 1.88 0.12 -4.80
C LEU A 122 1.13 0.29 -3.47
N PRO A 123 0.70 1.50 -3.11
CA PRO A 123 -0.26 1.64 -2.01
C PRO A 123 -1.62 1.06 -2.42
N ILE A 124 -2.25 0.28 -1.53
CA ILE A 124 -3.56 -0.35 -1.79
C ILE A 124 -4.68 0.69 -1.70
N PHE A 125 -4.77 1.43 -0.60
CA PHE A 125 -5.89 2.33 -0.29
C PHE A 125 -6.22 3.33 -1.42
N PRO A 126 -5.24 4.00 -2.07
CA PRO A 126 -5.51 4.91 -3.18
C PRO A 126 -6.12 4.24 -4.42
N GLY A 127 -5.99 2.91 -4.55
CA GLY A 127 -6.55 2.12 -5.65
C GLY A 127 -7.95 1.56 -5.41
N LEU A 128 -8.52 1.71 -4.21
CA LEU A 128 -9.81 1.13 -3.84
C LEU A 128 -10.99 2.01 -4.24
N VAL A 129 -12.03 1.42 -4.83
CA VAL A 129 -13.34 2.07 -5.03
C VAL A 129 -14.05 2.21 -3.67
N ARG A 130 -14.42 3.44 -3.30
CA ARG A 130 -15.11 3.74 -2.03
C ARG A 130 -16.52 4.28 -2.25
N TYR A 131 -17.43 3.93 -1.34
CA TYR A 131 -18.84 4.33 -1.42
C TYR A 131 -19.01 5.85 -1.43
N ASP A 132 -18.33 6.56 -0.54
CA ASP A 132 -18.51 8.00 -0.38
C ASP A 132 -18.12 8.80 -1.64
N GLU A 133 -17.13 8.34 -2.40
CA GLU A 133 -16.75 8.96 -3.68
C GLU A 133 -17.78 8.69 -4.79
N VAL A 134 -18.38 7.50 -4.79
CA VAL A 134 -19.46 7.15 -5.72
C VAL A 134 -20.72 7.95 -5.39
N ALA A 135 -21.09 8.03 -4.12
CA ALA A 135 -22.24 8.80 -3.64
C ALA A 135 -22.06 10.31 -3.88
N ALA A 136 -20.83 10.82 -3.84
CA ALA A 136 -20.49 12.19 -4.24
C ALA A 136 -20.53 12.40 -5.77
N GLY A 137 -20.76 11.36 -6.55
CA GLY A 137 -20.88 11.40 -8.00
C GLY A 137 -19.55 11.48 -8.75
N LYS A 138 -18.40 11.40 -8.06
CA LYS A 138 -17.08 11.55 -8.70
C LYS A 138 -15.98 10.83 -7.92
N ILE A 139 -15.30 9.91 -8.60
CA ILE A 139 -14.03 9.34 -8.15
C ILE A 139 -12.88 9.97 -8.94
N GLN A 140 -11.76 10.27 -8.28
CA GLN A 140 -10.67 11.07 -8.86
C GLN A 140 -9.33 10.33 -9.00
N HIS A 141 -9.35 9.00 -8.96
CA HIS A 141 -8.17 8.16 -9.04
C HIS A 141 -8.40 6.95 -9.95
N ALA A 142 -7.30 6.27 -10.29
CA ALA A 142 -7.34 4.97 -10.98
C ALA A 142 -7.63 3.85 -9.98
N PHE A 143 -8.13 2.70 -10.46
CA PHE A 143 -8.42 1.56 -9.60
C PHE A 143 -7.35 0.48 -9.70
N ARG A 144 -7.12 -0.26 -8.62
CA ARG A 144 -6.31 -1.47 -8.67
C ARG A 144 -7.11 -2.62 -9.26
N PHE A 145 -6.44 -3.51 -9.98
CA PHE A 145 -7.04 -4.76 -10.45
C PHE A 145 -6.00 -5.89 -10.53
N THR A 146 -6.49 -7.12 -10.65
CA THR A 146 -5.65 -8.32 -10.74
C THR A 146 -5.77 -9.04 -12.09
N LEU A 147 -4.74 -9.80 -12.44
CA LEU A 147 -4.74 -10.80 -13.52
C LEU A 147 -4.08 -12.10 -13.04
N PRO A 148 -4.41 -13.26 -13.63
CA PRO A 148 -3.88 -14.53 -13.14
C PRO A 148 -2.39 -14.70 -13.38
N HIS A 149 -1.86 -14.06 -14.44
CA HIS A 149 -0.50 -14.27 -14.88
C HIS A 149 0.22 -12.98 -15.21
N THR A 150 1.40 -12.80 -14.62
CA THR A 150 2.32 -11.69 -14.91
C THR A 150 3.72 -12.21 -15.19
N ARG A 151 4.45 -11.48 -16.06
CA ARG A 151 5.86 -11.78 -16.36
C ARG A 151 6.80 -11.14 -15.34
N ALA A 152 8.07 -11.52 -15.36
CA ALA A 152 9.15 -10.92 -14.57
C ALA A 152 9.55 -9.51 -15.04
N ALA A 153 8.60 -8.58 -14.94
CA ALA A 153 8.77 -7.19 -15.31
C ALA A 153 7.73 -6.30 -14.62
N PHE A 154 8.04 -5.01 -14.50
CA PHE A 154 7.11 -3.99 -14.05
C PHE A 154 7.22 -2.72 -14.89
N THR A 155 6.22 -1.86 -14.82
CA THR A 155 6.16 -0.53 -15.45
C THR A 155 5.60 0.47 -14.45
N PRO A 156 6.03 1.74 -14.46
CA PRO A 156 5.46 2.73 -13.56
C PRO A 156 3.92 2.81 -13.64
N PRO A 157 3.22 3.00 -12.51
CA PRO A 157 3.78 3.37 -11.21
C PRO A 157 4.30 2.20 -10.36
N ALA A 158 4.17 0.95 -10.81
CA ALA A 158 4.71 -0.20 -10.07
C ALA A 158 6.24 -0.11 -9.94
N SER A 159 6.75 -0.56 -8.80
CA SER A 159 8.18 -0.70 -8.50
C SER A 159 8.62 -2.15 -8.37
N HIS A 160 7.67 -3.09 -8.32
CA HIS A 160 7.91 -4.51 -8.05
C HIS A 160 7.13 -5.42 -8.98
N LEU A 161 7.46 -6.72 -8.98
CA LEU A 161 6.90 -7.76 -9.84
C LEU A 161 6.40 -8.94 -9.02
N ALA A 162 5.37 -9.64 -9.49
CA ALA A 162 4.92 -10.90 -8.89
C ALA A 162 4.96 -12.04 -9.91
N ALA A 163 6.09 -12.20 -10.61
CA ALA A 163 6.18 -13.08 -11.77
C ALA A 163 5.78 -14.54 -11.49
N ASN A 164 4.75 -15.02 -12.20
CA ASN A 164 4.34 -16.43 -12.17
C ASN A 164 4.18 -17.04 -13.58
N SER A 165 4.55 -16.29 -14.62
CA SER A 165 4.52 -16.73 -16.01
C SER A 165 5.84 -16.46 -16.72
N SER A 166 6.29 -17.42 -17.52
CA SER A 166 7.43 -17.30 -18.43
C SER A 166 7.06 -16.75 -19.81
N ASP A 167 5.77 -16.51 -20.07
CA ASP A 167 5.33 -15.96 -21.34
C ASP A 167 5.83 -14.52 -21.50
N PRO A 168 6.65 -14.21 -22.52
CA PRO A 168 7.22 -12.88 -22.69
C PRO A 168 6.15 -11.82 -22.99
N THR A 169 4.95 -12.21 -23.39
CA THR A 169 3.84 -11.30 -23.64
C THR A 169 2.85 -11.19 -22.48
N ALA A 170 2.98 -11.97 -21.41
CA ALA A 170 2.23 -11.73 -20.17
C ALA A 170 2.47 -10.29 -19.66
N PRO A 171 1.45 -9.65 -19.07
CA PRO A 171 1.54 -8.25 -18.68
C PRO A 171 2.57 -8.05 -17.56
N PRO A 172 3.33 -6.93 -17.56
CA PRO A 172 4.12 -6.52 -16.42
C PRO A 172 3.22 -5.93 -15.32
N MET A 173 3.63 -6.03 -14.05
CA MET A 173 2.99 -5.26 -12.97
C MET A 173 3.01 -3.77 -13.29
N GLY A 174 1.97 -3.06 -12.86
CA GLY A 174 1.73 -1.65 -13.17
C GLY A 174 1.14 -1.38 -14.55
N MET A 175 0.94 -2.41 -15.40
CA MET A 175 0.24 -2.25 -16.68
C MET A 175 -1.10 -1.55 -16.47
N ARG A 176 -1.39 -0.58 -17.34
CA ARG A 176 -2.63 0.19 -17.28
C ARG A 176 -3.67 -0.27 -18.30
N LEU A 177 -4.89 -0.45 -17.84
CA LEU A 177 -6.08 -0.56 -18.68
C LEU A 177 -6.88 0.74 -18.59
N ARG A 178 -7.69 1.02 -19.59
CA ARG A 178 -8.66 2.13 -19.56
C ARG A 178 -9.95 1.68 -20.20
N LEU A 179 -11.10 2.04 -19.62
CA LEU A 179 -12.37 1.80 -20.30
C LEU A 179 -12.43 2.71 -21.53
N LYS A 180 -12.75 2.16 -22.70
CA LYS A 180 -12.80 2.94 -23.94
C LYS A 180 -13.79 4.08 -23.79
N SER A 181 -13.40 5.27 -24.26
CA SER A 181 -14.28 6.45 -24.24
C SER A 181 -15.61 6.19 -24.96
N SER A 182 -15.58 5.38 -26.02
CA SER A 182 -16.73 4.97 -26.85
C SER A 182 -17.64 3.91 -26.24
N TYR A 183 -17.26 3.24 -25.15
CA TYR A 183 -18.15 2.26 -24.50
C TYR A 183 -19.36 3.00 -23.92
N ASP A 184 -20.57 2.66 -24.34
CA ASP A 184 -21.78 3.32 -23.84
C ASP A 184 -22.05 2.92 -22.39
N ILE A 185 -22.22 3.92 -21.53
CA ILE A 185 -22.52 3.74 -20.10
C ILE A 185 -23.90 4.28 -19.72
N SER A 186 -24.66 4.82 -20.66
CA SER A 186 -25.94 5.48 -20.38
C SER A 186 -27.01 4.55 -19.82
N GLY A 187 -26.90 3.25 -20.09
CA GLY A 187 -27.81 2.21 -19.58
C GLY A 187 -27.53 1.75 -18.14
N PHE A 188 -26.44 2.20 -17.52
CA PHE A 188 -26.06 1.82 -16.16
C PHE A 188 -26.71 2.76 -15.12
N SER A 189 -26.79 2.32 -13.86
CA SER A 189 -27.24 3.21 -12.77
C SER A 189 -26.31 4.41 -12.60
N SER A 190 -26.76 5.47 -11.92
CA SER A 190 -25.95 6.67 -11.71
C SER A 190 -24.64 6.37 -10.98
N ASN A 191 -24.70 5.52 -9.95
CA ASN A 191 -23.52 5.12 -9.18
C ASN A 191 -22.54 4.31 -10.04
N VAL A 192 -23.05 3.38 -10.85
CA VAL A 192 -22.21 2.59 -11.75
C VAL A 192 -21.63 3.48 -12.87
N GLN A 193 -22.38 4.46 -13.37
CA GLN A 193 -21.86 5.46 -14.30
C GLN A 193 -20.72 6.28 -13.70
N THR A 194 -20.78 6.64 -12.41
CA THR A 194 -19.67 7.32 -11.73
C THR A 194 -18.40 6.46 -11.72
N ILE A 195 -18.53 5.17 -11.41
CA ILE A 195 -17.41 4.21 -11.42
C ILE A 195 -16.83 4.08 -12.84
N LEU A 196 -17.68 3.82 -13.84
CA LEU A 196 -17.25 3.64 -15.23
C LEU A 196 -16.66 4.94 -15.82
N THR A 197 -17.16 6.10 -15.41
CA THR A 197 -16.59 7.41 -15.78
C THR A 197 -15.16 7.55 -15.26
N ALA A 198 -14.90 7.12 -14.02
CA ALA A 198 -13.54 7.09 -13.49
C ALA A 198 -12.65 6.09 -14.25
N MET A 199 -13.16 4.91 -14.62
CA MET A 199 -12.41 3.96 -15.46
C MET A 199 -12.10 4.49 -16.87
N LYS A 200 -12.98 5.34 -17.43
CA LYS A 200 -12.71 6.03 -18.71
C LYS A 200 -11.63 7.10 -18.56
N LYS A 201 -11.58 7.79 -17.42
CA LYS A 201 -10.70 8.93 -17.22
C LYS A 201 -9.33 8.55 -16.67
N TYR A 202 -9.30 7.74 -15.62
CA TYR A 202 -8.11 7.39 -14.86
C TYR A 202 -7.61 5.96 -15.14
N GLY A 203 -8.51 5.07 -15.52
CA GLY A 203 -8.17 3.68 -15.87
C GLY A 203 -7.96 2.79 -14.64
N LEU A 204 -7.34 1.64 -14.90
CA LEU A 204 -7.00 0.60 -13.94
C LEU A 204 -5.49 0.37 -13.96
N ILE A 205 -4.91 -0.04 -12.83
CA ILE A 205 -3.49 -0.36 -12.67
C ILE A 205 -3.38 -1.81 -12.19
N LEU A 206 -2.61 -2.63 -12.92
CA LEU A 206 -2.37 -4.03 -12.55
C LEU A 206 -1.48 -4.06 -11.32
N ALA A 207 -2.06 -4.49 -10.20
CA ALA A 207 -1.47 -4.35 -8.88
C ALA A 207 -1.03 -5.71 -8.31
N ASP A 208 -1.77 -6.78 -8.64
CA ASP A 208 -1.47 -8.10 -8.12
C ASP A 208 -1.80 -9.22 -9.11
N ASN A 209 -1.29 -10.40 -8.79
CA ASN A 209 -1.81 -11.63 -9.34
C ASN A 209 -3.10 -12.01 -8.62
N GLY A 210 -4.06 -12.52 -9.36
CA GLY A 210 -5.34 -12.94 -8.80
C GLY A 210 -6.29 -13.36 -9.89
N SER A 211 -7.59 -13.30 -9.61
CA SER A 211 -8.59 -13.60 -10.62
C SER A 211 -8.57 -12.57 -11.76
N ALA A 212 -8.94 -13.00 -12.97
CA ALA A 212 -8.86 -12.15 -14.15
C ALA A 212 -9.85 -10.98 -14.07
N LEU A 213 -9.33 -9.75 -14.13
CA LEU A 213 -10.09 -8.50 -14.19
C LEU A 213 -10.97 -8.26 -12.95
N TYR A 214 -10.50 -8.70 -11.78
CA TYR A 214 -11.09 -8.33 -10.49
C TYR A 214 -10.59 -6.93 -10.14
N VAL A 215 -11.51 -5.99 -9.99
CA VAL A 215 -11.24 -4.63 -9.53
C VAL A 215 -11.62 -4.58 -8.05
N THR A 216 -10.78 -4.00 -7.20
CA THR A 216 -11.00 -4.04 -5.75
C THR A 216 -11.59 -2.74 -5.23
N GLY A 217 -12.50 -2.86 -4.27
CA GLY A 217 -13.07 -1.73 -3.53
C GLY A 217 -13.11 -1.98 -2.03
N VAL A 218 -13.85 -1.12 -1.33
CA VAL A 218 -14.11 -1.26 0.11
C VAL A 218 -15.53 -1.77 0.31
N SER A 219 -15.70 -2.79 1.13
CA SER A 219 -17.03 -3.23 1.56
C SER A 219 -17.73 -2.16 2.38
N ASP A 220 -19.03 -2.00 2.13
CA ASP A 220 -19.87 -1.00 2.78
C ASP A 220 -21.33 -1.44 2.73
N SER A 221 -22.01 -1.40 3.87
CA SER A 221 -23.43 -1.75 3.99
C SER A 221 -24.36 -0.90 3.11
N ARG A 222 -23.90 0.26 2.64
CA ARG A 222 -24.65 1.20 1.79
C ARG A 222 -24.60 0.83 0.31
N TRP A 223 -23.73 -0.09 -0.10
CA TRP A 223 -23.76 -0.65 -1.45
C TRP A 223 -25.08 -1.37 -1.73
N SER A 224 -25.39 -1.54 -3.01
CA SER A 224 -26.57 -2.28 -3.46
C SER A 224 -26.22 -3.28 -4.55
N THR A 225 -27.20 -4.10 -4.95
CA THR A 225 -27.07 -5.07 -6.04
C THR A 225 -26.79 -4.42 -7.40
N GLU A 226 -26.84 -3.09 -7.52
CA GLU A 226 -26.48 -2.38 -8.75
C GLU A 226 -25.03 -2.65 -9.21
N LEU A 227 -24.13 -3.00 -8.28
CA LEU A 227 -22.74 -3.35 -8.61
C LEU A 227 -22.64 -4.56 -9.55
N ASP A 228 -23.63 -5.45 -9.57
CA ASP A 228 -23.66 -6.57 -10.52
C ASP A 228 -23.71 -6.12 -11.99
N GLN A 229 -24.13 -4.88 -12.28
CA GLN A 229 -24.04 -4.34 -13.63
C GLN A 229 -22.59 -4.27 -14.12
N LEU A 230 -21.60 -4.09 -13.24
CA LEU A 230 -20.19 -4.09 -13.63
C LEU A 230 -19.76 -5.44 -14.24
N LYS A 231 -20.42 -6.54 -13.84
CA LYS A 231 -20.20 -7.89 -14.39
C LYS A 231 -20.67 -8.06 -15.82
N THR A 232 -21.30 -7.05 -16.43
CA THR A 232 -21.66 -7.04 -17.85
C THR A 232 -20.65 -6.29 -18.72
N VAL A 233 -19.62 -5.66 -18.13
CA VAL A 233 -18.59 -4.94 -18.87
C VAL A 233 -17.50 -5.93 -19.31
N PRO A 234 -17.39 -6.23 -20.62
CA PRO A 234 -16.43 -7.22 -21.10
C PRO A 234 -15.00 -6.66 -21.09
N SER A 235 -14.01 -7.53 -20.98
CA SER A 235 -12.59 -7.16 -21.13
C SER A 235 -12.30 -6.45 -22.46
N SER A 236 -13.07 -6.76 -23.51
CA SER A 236 -12.99 -6.11 -24.83
C SER A 236 -13.42 -4.63 -24.83
N ALA A 237 -14.13 -4.16 -23.80
CA ALA A 237 -14.48 -2.75 -23.61
C ALA A 237 -13.29 -1.90 -23.14
N PHE A 238 -12.22 -2.53 -22.65
CA PHE A 238 -11.01 -1.85 -22.23
C PHE A 238 -10.02 -1.69 -23.39
N GLU A 239 -9.07 -0.77 -23.23
CA GLU A 239 -7.86 -0.64 -24.04
C GLU A 239 -6.62 -0.66 -23.12
N VAL A 240 -5.50 -1.21 -23.61
CA VAL A 240 -4.22 -1.18 -22.89
C VAL A 240 -3.59 0.17 -23.18
N LEU A 241 -3.27 0.93 -22.13
CA LEU A 241 -2.51 2.15 -22.29
C LEU A 241 -1.03 1.83 -22.49
N GLN A 242 -0.29 2.78 -23.06
CA GLN A 242 1.14 2.61 -23.35
C GLN A 242 1.90 2.13 -22.10
N ILE A 243 2.60 1.01 -22.27
CA ILE A 243 3.40 0.34 -21.24
C ILE A 243 4.87 0.65 -21.51
N SER A 244 5.30 1.87 -21.17
CA SER A 244 6.69 2.29 -21.37
C SER A 244 7.07 3.33 -20.31
N PRO A 245 8.24 3.21 -19.65
CA PRO A 245 9.22 2.13 -19.79
C PRO A 245 8.77 0.81 -19.16
N VAL A 246 9.36 -0.32 -19.57
CA VAL A 246 9.23 -1.62 -18.89
C VAL A 246 10.59 -1.99 -18.32
N TYR A 247 10.62 -2.30 -17.03
CA TYR A 247 11.82 -2.70 -16.32
C TYR A 247 11.84 -4.21 -16.10
N THR A 248 13.00 -4.81 -16.37
CA THR A 248 13.33 -6.23 -16.22
C THR A 248 14.62 -6.36 -15.42
N ASN A 249 15.03 -7.57 -15.08
CA ASN A 249 16.31 -7.83 -14.37
C ASN A 249 17.54 -7.13 -14.98
N SER A 250 17.54 -6.92 -16.30
CA SER A 250 18.60 -6.25 -17.06
C SER A 250 18.49 -4.72 -17.11
N SER A 251 17.37 -4.13 -16.66
CA SER A 251 17.06 -2.72 -16.85
C SER A 251 16.42 -2.05 -15.63
N TYR A 252 16.37 -2.71 -14.47
CA TYR A 252 15.91 -2.08 -13.24
C TYR A 252 16.65 -0.75 -13.02
N PRO A 253 15.94 0.34 -12.68
CA PRO A 253 16.59 1.62 -12.44
C PRO A 253 17.57 1.52 -11.27
N THR A 254 18.74 2.13 -11.43
CA THR A 254 19.77 2.17 -10.40
C THR A 254 20.08 3.62 -10.00
N GLY A 255 20.62 3.79 -8.80
CA GLY A 255 20.94 5.09 -8.22
C GLY A 255 21.48 4.93 -6.80
N SER A 256 21.73 6.03 -6.12
CA SER A 256 22.27 6.02 -4.77
C SER A 256 21.15 5.98 -3.72
N ALA A 257 21.29 5.08 -2.74
CA ALA A 257 20.49 5.10 -1.53
C ALA A 257 20.71 6.41 -0.73
N PRO A 258 19.85 6.74 0.24
CA PRO A 258 19.99 7.93 1.07
C PRO A 258 21.29 7.93 1.88
N THR A 259 21.78 9.08 2.31
CA THR A 259 22.92 9.18 3.24
C THR A 259 22.47 9.77 4.56
N ILE A 260 22.83 9.13 5.67
CA ILE A 260 22.63 9.66 7.02
C ILE A 260 23.98 10.18 7.51
N SER A 261 24.16 11.50 7.58
CA SER A 261 25.42 12.12 8.01
C SER A 261 25.53 12.23 9.54
N SER A 262 24.41 12.19 10.25
CA SER A 262 24.37 12.16 11.72
C SER A 262 23.06 11.59 12.24
N PHE A 263 23.12 10.82 13.33
CA PHE A 263 21.98 10.46 14.16
C PHE A 263 22.43 10.47 15.62
N THR A 264 21.82 11.31 16.44
CA THR A 264 22.29 11.63 17.80
C THR A 264 21.12 11.72 18.78
N ALA A 265 21.43 11.60 20.07
CA ALA A 265 20.49 11.77 21.16
C ALA A 265 20.93 12.95 22.05
N SER A 266 19.98 13.74 22.56
CA SER A 266 20.26 14.86 23.47
C SER A 266 20.88 14.41 24.80
N ALA A 267 20.69 13.14 25.18
CA ALA A 267 21.31 12.49 26.34
C ALA A 267 21.49 11.00 26.05
N THR A 268 22.57 10.40 26.54
CA THR A 268 22.85 8.96 26.44
C THR A 268 22.41 8.18 27.69
N HIS A 269 21.99 8.89 28.75
CA HIS A 269 21.48 8.33 29.99
C HIS A 269 20.26 9.14 30.45
N VAL A 270 19.20 8.46 30.87
CA VAL A 270 17.98 9.10 31.36
C VAL A 270 17.29 8.19 32.38
N SER A 271 16.55 8.77 33.34
CA SER A 271 15.65 7.98 34.19
C SER A 271 14.54 7.35 33.35
N SER A 272 13.97 6.22 33.81
CA SER A 272 12.86 5.57 33.13
C SER A 272 11.71 6.54 32.84
N GLY A 273 11.27 6.60 31.57
CA GLY A 273 10.22 7.51 31.09
C GLY A 273 10.66 8.96 30.89
N GLY A 274 11.93 9.28 31.14
CA GLY A 274 12.46 10.63 30.90
C GLY A 274 12.61 10.94 29.41
N SER A 275 12.57 12.23 29.08
CA SER A 275 12.49 12.71 27.71
C SER A 275 13.88 12.81 27.06
N VAL A 276 14.03 12.24 25.87
CA VAL A 276 15.24 12.37 25.02
C VAL A 276 14.82 12.85 23.64
N THR A 277 15.53 13.83 23.09
CA THR A 277 15.35 14.24 21.69
C THR A 277 16.37 13.53 20.82
N LEU A 278 15.91 12.73 19.87
CA LEU A 278 16.72 12.17 18.81
C LEU A 278 16.77 13.17 17.65
N SER A 279 17.93 13.42 17.07
CA SER A 279 18.13 14.40 15.97
C SER A 279 19.03 13.83 14.89
N TRP A 280 18.75 14.17 13.63
CA TRP A 280 19.48 13.64 12.48
C TRP A 280 19.64 14.64 11.34
N SER A 281 20.60 14.31 10.46
CA SER A 281 20.76 14.91 9.15
C SER A 281 20.85 13.77 8.14
N ALA A 282 19.93 13.77 7.19
CA ALA A 282 19.86 12.80 6.11
C ALA A 282 19.60 13.52 4.79
N SER A 283 20.23 13.06 3.72
CA SER A 283 20.07 13.58 2.36
C SER A 283 19.57 12.49 1.42
N ASN A 284 18.92 12.91 0.33
CA ASN A 284 18.39 12.02 -0.70
C ASN A 284 17.37 10.97 -0.19
N ALA A 285 16.74 11.22 0.96
CA ALA A 285 15.66 10.40 1.50
C ALA A 285 14.30 10.91 1.02
N MET A 286 13.42 10.00 0.59
CA MET A 286 12.02 10.30 0.34
C MET A 286 11.23 10.29 1.66
N TYR A 287 11.47 9.27 2.50
CA TYR A 287 10.83 9.14 3.82
C TYR A 287 11.79 8.57 4.87
N LYS A 288 11.39 8.71 6.13
CA LYS A 288 12.16 8.29 7.30
C LYS A 288 11.28 7.61 8.34
N ILE A 289 11.86 6.62 9.01
CA ILE A 289 11.24 5.89 10.13
C ILE A 289 12.24 5.82 11.27
N VAL A 290 11.78 6.07 12.50
CA VAL A 290 12.56 5.87 13.72
C VAL A 290 11.95 4.73 14.52
N SER A 291 12.70 3.64 14.68
CA SER A 291 12.28 2.45 15.43
C SER A 291 13.21 2.19 16.61
N PRO A 292 12.72 1.76 17.78
CA PRO A 292 11.29 1.68 18.15
C PRO A 292 10.71 3.05 18.57
N GLY A 293 9.41 3.06 18.84
CA GLY A 293 8.72 4.14 19.56
C GLY A 293 8.10 5.24 18.69
N ALA A 294 8.85 5.83 17.77
CA ALA A 294 8.39 7.01 17.03
C ALA A 294 7.67 6.69 15.70
N GLY A 295 8.14 5.71 14.93
CA GLY A 295 7.60 5.36 13.62
C GLY A 295 7.95 6.37 12.53
N ALA A 296 7.04 6.57 11.57
CA ALA A 296 7.26 7.45 10.42
C ALA A 296 7.31 8.94 10.81
N VAL A 297 8.28 9.68 10.25
CA VAL A 297 8.54 11.08 10.63
C VAL A 297 8.93 11.94 9.42
N ARG A 298 8.42 13.18 9.38
CA ARG A 298 8.82 14.19 8.38
C ARG A 298 9.98 15.08 8.83
N ASP A 299 10.02 15.38 10.13
CA ASP A 299 11.00 16.31 10.70
C ASP A 299 12.43 15.72 10.71
N THR A 300 13.36 16.46 11.29
CA THR A 300 14.78 16.18 11.51
C THR A 300 15.08 15.77 12.94
N LYS A 301 14.05 15.70 13.79
CA LYS A 301 14.13 15.29 15.19
C LYS A 301 12.81 14.69 15.67
N VAL A 302 12.88 13.87 16.72
CA VAL A 302 11.72 13.36 17.44
C VAL A 302 12.03 13.21 18.92
N THR A 303 11.02 13.42 19.77
CA THR A 303 11.14 13.18 21.21
C THR A 303 10.65 11.79 21.55
N VAL A 304 11.45 11.05 22.32
CA VAL A 304 11.15 9.70 22.83
C VAL A 304 11.25 9.66 24.35
N LYS A 305 10.61 8.67 24.97
CA LYS A 305 10.60 8.45 26.43
C LYS A 305 10.90 6.98 26.78
N PRO A 306 12.16 6.52 26.64
CA PRO A 306 12.50 5.13 26.92
C PRO A 306 12.25 4.77 28.39
N THR A 307 11.65 3.61 28.65
CA THR A 307 11.46 3.05 29.99
C THR A 307 12.49 1.98 30.36
N ALA A 308 13.27 1.55 29.37
CA ALA A 308 14.41 0.65 29.49
C ALA A 308 15.52 1.09 28.50
N THR A 309 16.75 0.62 28.70
CA THR A 309 17.84 0.86 27.75
C THR A 309 17.41 0.46 26.33
N THR A 310 17.42 1.45 25.43
CA THR A 310 16.85 1.30 24.09
C THR A 310 17.85 1.78 23.05
N THR A 311 18.09 0.92 22.05
CA THR A 311 18.80 1.32 20.83
C THR A 311 17.76 1.73 19.80
N TYR A 312 17.80 3.00 19.39
CA TYR A 312 17.00 3.53 18.32
C TYR A 312 17.74 3.40 17.00
N THR A 313 17.00 3.17 15.93
CA THR A 313 17.47 3.13 14.56
C THR A 313 16.68 4.13 13.73
N LEU A 314 17.38 5.03 13.06
CA LEU A 314 16.83 5.85 12.00
C LEU A 314 17.00 5.10 10.67
N TYR A 315 15.91 4.91 9.95
CA TYR A 315 15.89 4.39 8.59
C TYR A 315 15.55 5.54 7.64
N ALA A 316 16.38 5.75 6.62
CA ALA A 316 16.13 6.71 5.55
C ALA A 316 16.00 5.93 4.23
N THR A 317 14.92 6.14 3.49
CA THR A 317 14.61 5.33 2.30
C THR A 317 14.29 6.22 1.09
N ASN A 318 14.71 5.77 -0.10
CA ASN A 318 14.31 6.33 -1.40
C ASN A 318 14.09 5.18 -2.41
N GLN A 319 13.78 5.51 -3.67
CA GLN A 319 13.54 4.52 -4.72
C GLN A 319 14.73 3.60 -5.03
N TYR A 320 15.95 3.89 -4.54
CA TYR A 320 17.15 3.10 -4.77
C TYR A 320 17.60 2.28 -3.55
N GLY A 321 16.88 2.37 -2.43
CA GLY A 321 17.12 1.55 -1.25
C GLY A 321 17.08 2.35 0.05
N ARG A 322 17.64 1.74 1.09
CA ARG A 322 17.56 2.22 2.47
C ARG A 322 18.93 2.27 3.12
N THR A 323 19.19 3.31 3.90
CA THR A 323 20.31 3.37 4.85
C THR A 323 19.79 3.52 6.27
N SER A 324 20.61 3.13 7.24
CA SER A 324 20.26 3.23 8.65
C SER A 324 21.43 3.68 9.52
N ALA A 325 21.10 4.26 10.67
CA ALA A 325 22.04 4.65 11.72
C ALA A 325 21.41 4.40 13.09
N THR A 326 22.22 4.11 14.11
CA THR A 326 21.72 3.80 15.45
C THR A 326 22.25 4.75 16.52
N VAL A 327 21.49 4.91 17.60
CA VAL A 327 21.91 5.58 18.83
C VAL A 327 21.29 4.87 20.03
N THR A 328 22.07 4.65 21.09
CA THR A 328 21.60 3.98 22.31
C THR A 328 21.40 4.99 23.43
N VAL A 329 20.25 4.89 24.10
CA VAL A 329 19.93 5.64 25.32
C VAL A 329 19.80 4.64 26.46
N ASN A 330 20.65 4.79 27.48
CA ASN A 330 20.64 3.92 28.66
C ASN A 330 19.63 4.39 29.69
N VAL A 331 18.88 3.45 30.25
CA VAL A 331 17.99 3.68 31.40
C VAL A 331 18.54 2.85 32.56
N PRO A 332 19.01 3.49 33.65
CA PRO A 332 19.58 2.82 34.81
C PRO A 332 18.64 1.86 35.54
#